data_AF-A0A848ZP97-F1
#
_entry.id   AF-A0A848ZP97-F1
#
_cell.length_a   1.000
_cell.length_b   1.000
_cell.length_c   1.000
_cell.angle_alpha   90.00
_cell.angle_beta   90.00
_cell.angle_gamma   90.00
#
_symmetry.space_group_name_H-M   'P 1'
#
loop_
_entity.id
_entity.type
_entity.pdbx_description
1 polymer ?
#
loop_
_entity_poly.entity_id
_entity_poly.type
_entity_poly.pdbx_seq_one_letter_code
_entity_poly.pdbx_strand_id
1 'polypeptide(L)'
;MRVFRFFIVFLPVTIFAIILSMPADAKFGLQDMLKDAKEAVGLGGELSEAKIIEGLKEALEIGTSNAVQLVSKADGYYGNPQIKIPLPDSVKKVEKALRAVGYGSKVDAF
;
A
#
# COMPACT_ATOMS: atom_id res chain seq x y z
N MET A 1 -52.87 -14.23 -12.16
CA MET A 1 -51.47 -14.49 -12.58
C MET A 1 -50.70 -13.29 -13.15
N ARG A 2 -51.34 -12.16 -13.50
CA ARG A 2 -50.63 -10.98 -14.08
C ARG A 2 -49.80 -10.17 -13.05
N VAL A 3 -50.23 -10.14 -11.79
CA VAL A 3 -49.58 -9.38 -10.70
C VAL A 3 -48.27 -10.03 -10.20
N PHE A 4 -48.18 -11.37 -10.26
CA PHE A 4 -47.00 -12.13 -9.80
C PHE A 4 -45.81 -12.00 -10.76
N ARG A 5 -46.06 -11.91 -12.07
CA ARG A 5 -45.03 -11.63 -13.10
C ARG A 5 -44.52 -10.19 -13.04
N PHE A 6 -45.33 -9.26 -12.56
CA PHE A 6 -44.91 -7.87 -12.34
C PHE A 6 -43.95 -7.76 -11.16
N PHE A 7 -44.26 -8.40 -10.02
CA PHE A 7 -43.38 -8.42 -8.83
C PHE A 7 -42.02 -9.10 -9.08
N ILE A 8 -42.00 -10.23 -9.80
CA ILE A 8 -40.77 -10.97 -10.14
C ILE A 8 -39.81 -10.14 -11.00
N VAL A 9 -40.32 -9.24 -11.85
CA VAL A 9 -39.50 -8.40 -12.73
C VAL A 9 -39.19 -7.05 -12.08
N PHE A 10 -40.09 -6.48 -11.28
CA PHE A 10 -39.86 -5.20 -10.61
C PHE A 10 -38.84 -5.30 -9.47
N LEU A 11 -38.86 -6.37 -8.67
CA LEU A 11 -37.97 -6.55 -7.53
C LEU A 11 -36.46 -6.52 -7.89
N PRO A 12 -35.97 -7.25 -8.91
CA PRO A 12 -34.57 -7.15 -9.33
C PRO A 12 -34.25 -5.80 -9.96
N VAL A 13 -35.18 -5.14 -10.67
CA VAL A 13 -34.97 -3.81 -11.27
C VAL A 13 -34.86 -2.74 -10.19
N THR A 14 -35.65 -2.82 -9.12
CA THR A 14 -35.53 -1.91 -7.98
C THR A 14 -34.24 -2.12 -7.19
N ILE A 15 -33.78 -3.37 -7.05
CA ILE A 15 -32.50 -3.66 -6.39
C ILE A 15 -31.34 -3.15 -7.23
N PHE A 16 -31.39 -3.30 -8.55
CA PHE A 16 -30.38 -2.78 -9.48
C PHE A 16 -30.32 -1.24 -9.48
N ALA A 17 -31.47 -0.56 -9.36
CA ALA A 17 -31.53 0.89 -9.25
C ALA A 17 -30.91 1.42 -7.93
N ILE A 18 -31.06 0.70 -6.82
CA ILE A 18 -30.48 1.09 -5.52
C ILE A 18 -28.94 0.95 -5.55
N ILE A 19 -28.40 -0.04 -6.25
CA ILE A 19 -26.95 -0.24 -6.39
C ILE A 19 -26.31 0.86 -7.25
N LEU A 20 -27.02 1.40 -8.23
CA LEU A 20 -26.55 2.50 -9.09
C LEU A 20 -26.58 3.89 -8.42
N SER A 21 -27.28 4.04 -7.29
CA SER A 21 -27.34 5.32 -6.53
C SER A 21 -26.36 5.37 -5.34
N MET A 22 -25.47 4.39 -5.18
CA MET A 22 -24.36 4.52 -4.23
C MET A 22 -23.32 5.50 -4.78
N PRO A 23 -22.99 6.60 -4.06
CA PRO A 23 -21.88 7.45 -4.46
C PRO A 23 -20.59 6.61 -4.38
N ALA A 24 -19.88 6.50 -5.51
CA ALA A 24 -18.60 5.82 -5.65
C ALA A 24 -17.43 6.59 -4.99
N ASP A 25 -17.73 7.48 -4.04
CA ASP A 25 -16.76 8.23 -3.27
C ASP A 25 -16.44 7.49 -1.98
N ALA A 26 -15.85 6.30 -2.11
CA ALA A 26 -14.99 5.78 -1.06
C ALA A 26 -13.73 6.66 -1.03
N LYS A 27 -13.86 7.86 -0.45
CA LYS A 27 -12.73 8.73 -0.12
C LYS A 27 -11.91 7.95 0.90
N PHE A 28 -10.86 7.28 0.43
CA PHE A 28 -9.87 6.63 1.27
C PHE A 28 -9.30 7.69 2.22
N GLY A 29 -9.78 7.66 3.46
CA GLY A 29 -9.79 8.80 4.36
C GLY A 29 -8.45 9.00 5.04
N LEU A 30 -7.46 9.51 4.32
CA LEU A 30 -6.31 10.15 4.98
C LEU A 30 -6.80 11.29 5.90
N GLN A 31 -7.84 12.00 5.46
CA GLN A 31 -8.52 13.03 6.25
C GLN A 31 -9.22 12.46 7.49
N ASP A 32 -9.89 11.31 7.36
CA ASP A 32 -10.54 10.64 8.50
C ASP A 32 -9.50 10.10 9.50
N MET A 33 -8.43 9.49 9.00
CA MET A 33 -7.33 9.00 9.83
C MET A 33 -6.58 10.14 10.56
N LEU A 34 -6.46 11.31 9.91
CA LEU A 34 -5.91 12.52 10.55
C LEU A 34 -6.84 13.08 11.63
N LYS A 35 -8.16 13.01 11.44
CA LYS A 35 -9.14 13.44 12.42
C LYS A 35 -9.15 12.52 13.64
N ASP A 36 -9.12 11.22 13.44
CA ASP A 36 -9.05 10.21 14.51
C ASP A 36 -7.73 10.34 15.29
N ALA A 37 -6.61 10.60 14.60
CA ALA A 37 -5.33 10.87 15.26
C ALA A 37 -5.36 12.18 16.09
N LYS A 38 -6.05 13.23 15.60
CA LYS A 38 -6.22 14.48 16.34
C LYS A 38 -7.01 14.29 17.64
N GLU A 39 -8.06 13.46 17.62
CA GLU A 39 -8.84 13.09 18.80
C GLU A 39 -8.03 12.19 19.77
N ALA A 40 -7.28 11.21 19.25
CA ALA A 40 -6.48 10.30 20.06
C ALA A 40 -5.29 10.98 20.78
N VAL A 41 -4.70 12.02 20.17
CA VAL A 41 -3.55 12.74 20.74
C VAL A 41 -4.00 13.95 21.58
N GLY A 42 -5.32 14.17 21.77
CA GLY A 42 -5.83 15.26 22.62
C GLY A 42 -5.48 16.66 22.11
N LEU A 43 -5.28 16.81 20.79
CA LEU A 43 -4.85 18.05 20.15
C LEU A 43 -6.04 18.99 19.90
N GLY A 44 -6.75 19.34 20.98
CA GLY A 44 -7.92 20.23 20.99
C GLY A 44 -7.63 21.71 20.72
N GLY A 45 -6.38 22.07 20.39
CA GLY A 45 -6.01 23.38 19.88
C GLY A 45 -6.00 23.39 18.36
N GLU A 46 -6.43 24.49 17.75
CA GLU A 46 -6.36 24.73 16.31
C GLU A 46 -4.89 24.65 15.84
N LEU A 47 -4.46 23.46 15.39
CA LEU A 47 -3.16 23.31 14.74
C LEU A 47 -3.16 24.15 13.47
N SER A 48 -2.21 25.07 13.37
CA SER A 48 -2.05 25.83 12.13
C SER A 48 -1.70 24.88 10.99
N GLU A 49 -2.19 25.17 9.80
CA GLU A 49 -1.87 24.42 8.58
C GLU A 49 -0.36 24.29 8.38
N ALA A 50 0.41 25.34 8.73
CA ALA A 50 1.86 25.33 8.72
C ALA A 50 2.45 24.23 9.62
N LYS A 51 1.91 24.03 10.83
CA LYS A 51 2.40 23.01 11.75
C LYS A 51 2.11 21.58 11.25
N ILE A 52 0.97 21.41 10.59
CA ILE A 52 0.62 20.12 9.94
C ILE A 52 1.60 19.84 8.80
N ILE A 53 1.87 20.82 7.94
CA ILE A 53 2.82 20.69 6.84
C ILE A 53 4.23 20.36 7.35
N GLU A 54 4.70 21.04 8.39
CA GLU A 54 5.99 20.77 9.02
C GLU A 54 6.05 19.35 9.59
N GLY A 55 5.02 18.92 10.33
CA GLY A 55 4.98 17.57 10.90
C GLY A 55 4.95 16.46 9.84
N LEU A 56 4.25 16.68 8.72
CA LEU A 56 4.25 15.74 7.60
C LEU A 56 5.62 15.66 6.91
N LYS A 57 6.30 16.80 6.75
CA LYS A 57 7.66 16.83 6.18
C LYS A 57 8.65 16.11 7.08
N GLU A 58 8.62 16.38 8.38
CA GLU A 58 9.47 15.74 9.37
C GLU A 58 9.23 14.22 9.42
N ALA A 59 7.96 13.79 9.44
CA ALA A 59 7.62 12.37 9.42
C ALA A 59 8.11 11.68 8.13
N LEU A 60 8.03 12.34 6.98
CA LEU A 60 8.52 11.81 5.71
C LEU A 60 10.06 11.72 5.69
N GLU A 61 10.74 12.73 6.22
CA GLU A 61 12.20 12.77 6.32
C GLU A 61 12.72 11.64 7.23
N ILE A 62 12.15 11.51 8.43
CA ILE A 62 12.49 10.46 9.38
C ILE A 62 12.13 9.08 8.81
N GLY A 63 10.94 8.94 8.23
CA GLY A 63 10.48 7.68 7.63
C GLY A 63 11.39 7.21 6.49
N THR A 64 11.79 8.13 5.61
CA THR A 64 12.71 7.83 4.50
C THR A 64 14.10 7.52 5.02
N SER A 65 14.63 8.28 5.97
CA SER A 65 15.93 8.02 6.60
C SER A 65 15.98 6.63 7.23
N ASN A 66 14.94 6.26 7.98
CA ASN A 66 14.81 4.94 8.59
C ASN A 66 14.72 3.83 7.53
N ALA A 67 13.92 4.03 6.48
CA ALA A 67 13.80 3.08 5.39
C ALA A 67 15.15 2.82 4.73
N VAL A 68 15.88 3.89 4.38
CA VAL A 68 17.23 3.81 3.80
C VAL A 68 18.20 3.11 4.75
N GLN A 69 18.20 3.44 6.04
CA GLN A 69 19.05 2.78 7.03
C GLN A 69 18.75 1.28 7.17
N LEU A 70 17.50 0.86 6.98
CA LEU A 70 17.13 -0.55 7.03
C LEU A 70 17.59 -1.30 5.78
N VAL A 71 17.36 -0.74 4.59
CA VAL A 71 17.70 -1.43 3.33
C VAL A 71 19.17 -1.35 2.94
N SER A 72 19.89 -0.32 3.40
CA SER A 72 21.32 -0.12 3.11
C SER A 72 22.26 -1.00 3.95
N LYS A 73 21.74 -1.69 4.98
CA LYS A 73 22.50 -2.70 5.72
C LYS A 73 22.91 -3.84 4.78
N ALA A 74 23.99 -4.52 5.14
CA ALA A 74 24.38 -5.76 4.45
C ALA A 74 23.17 -6.72 4.42
N ASP A 75 22.82 -7.17 3.20
CA ASP A 75 21.66 -8.02 2.92
C ASP A 75 20.27 -7.41 3.24
N GLY A 76 20.17 -6.12 3.56
CA GLY A 76 18.90 -5.45 3.91
C GLY A 76 17.91 -5.37 2.75
N TYR A 77 18.39 -5.13 1.53
CA TYR A 77 17.60 -5.18 0.30
C TYR A 77 17.52 -6.59 -0.28
N TYR A 78 18.67 -7.24 -0.53
CA TYR A 78 18.75 -8.52 -1.24
C TYR A 78 18.13 -9.70 -0.45
N GLY A 79 18.30 -9.68 0.87
CA GLY A 79 17.77 -10.70 1.79
C GLY A 79 16.27 -10.57 2.02
N ASN A 80 15.66 -9.42 1.74
CA ASN A 80 14.25 -9.18 1.96
C ASN A 80 13.41 -9.51 0.71
N PRO A 81 12.68 -10.65 0.68
CA PRO A 81 11.91 -11.07 -0.48
C PRO A 81 10.72 -10.14 -0.81
N GLN A 82 10.31 -9.27 0.11
CA GLN A 82 9.17 -8.37 -0.08
C GLN A 82 9.53 -7.09 -0.85
N ILE A 83 10.81 -6.71 -0.85
CA ILE A 83 11.31 -5.49 -1.50
C ILE A 83 12.35 -5.75 -2.59
N LYS A 84 13.01 -6.92 -2.57
CA LYS A 84 13.98 -7.27 -3.61
C LYS A 84 13.30 -7.44 -4.95
N ILE A 85 13.92 -6.90 -6.00
CA ILE A 85 13.52 -7.20 -7.37
C ILE A 85 14.01 -8.62 -7.70
N PRO A 86 13.11 -9.58 -7.97
CA PRO A 86 13.53 -10.94 -8.30
C PRO A 86 14.23 -10.96 -9.66
N LEU A 87 15.28 -11.78 -9.75
CA LEU A 87 16.00 -11.98 -11.00
C LEU A 87 15.08 -12.62 -12.06
N PRO A 88 15.16 -12.21 -13.34
CA PRO A 88 14.41 -12.84 -14.41
C PRO A 88 14.90 -14.28 -14.65
N ASP A 89 14.03 -15.13 -15.20
CA ASP A 89 14.29 -16.58 -15.28
C ASP A 89 15.52 -16.96 -16.14
N SER A 90 15.90 -16.11 -17.08
CA SER A 90 17.14 -16.23 -17.86
C SER A 90 18.38 -16.10 -16.97
N VAL A 91 18.37 -15.15 -16.03
CA VAL A 91 19.49 -14.86 -15.12
C VAL A 91 19.52 -15.87 -13.97
N LYS A 92 18.36 -16.32 -13.47
CA LYS A 92 18.30 -17.38 -12.44
C LYS A 92 19.01 -18.68 -12.85
N LYS A 93 18.95 -19.06 -14.14
CA LYS A 93 19.64 -20.26 -14.64
C LYS A 93 21.16 -20.09 -14.61
N VAL A 94 21.63 -18.91 -15.01
CA VAL A 94 23.06 -18.55 -15.01
C VAL A 94 23.57 -18.42 -13.57
N GLU A 95 22.81 -17.78 -12.68
CA GLU A 95 23.08 -17.73 -11.23
C GLU A 95 23.21 -19.14 -10.64
N LYS A 96 22.26 -20.04 -10.91
CA LYS A 96 22.31 -21.42 -10.41
C LYS A 96 23.55 -22.17 -10.92
N ALA A 97 23.88 -22.02 -12.19
CA ALA A 97 25.08 -22.63 -12.77
C ALA A 97 26.36 -22.05 -12.13
N LEU A 98 26.46 -20.73 -12.02
CA LEU A 98 27.59 -20.03 -11.39
C LEU A 98 27.72 -20.36 -9.89
N ARG A 99 26.61 -20.52 -9.17
CA ARG A 99 26.62 -21.00 -7.78
C ARG A 99 27.09 -22.46 -7.68
N ALA A 100 26.63 -23.33 -8.58
CA ALA A 100 27.02 -24.74 -8.59
C ALA A 100 28.52 -24.94 -8.86
N VAL A 101 29.15 -24.06 -9.63
CA VAL A 101 30.61 -24.09 -9.89
C VAL A 101 31.44 -23.27 -8.88
N GLY A 102 30.83 -22.78 -7.80
CA GLY A 102 31.53 -22.12 -6.69
C GLY A 102 31.71 -20.60 -6.80
N TYR A 103 31.12 -19.95 -7.82
CA TYR A 103 31.15 -18.49 -7.99
C TYR A 103 30.00 -17.75 -7.30
N GLY A 104 29.30 -18.39 -6.35
CA GLY A 104 28.17 -17.78 -5.63
C GLY A 104 28.52 -16.44 -4.97
N SER A 105 29.71 -16.37 -4.35
CA SER A 105 30.21 -15.14 -3.73
C SER A 105 30.47 -13.99 -4.71
N LYS A 106 30.72 -14.28 -6.00
CA LYS A 106 30.81 -13.24 -7.04
C LYS A 106 29.44 -12.83 -7.57
N VAL A 107 28.45 -13.72 -7.51
CA VAL A 107 27.07 -13.43 -7.93
C VAL A 107 26.35 -12.61 -6.86
N ASP A 108 26.66 -12.83 -5.58
CA ASP A 108 26.08 -12.08 -4.45
C ASP A 108 26.80 -10.75 -4.18
N ALA A 109 27.91 -10.47 -4.88
CA ALA A 109 28.69 -9.24 -4.77
C ALA A 109 28.17 -8.10 -5.68
N PHE A 110 27.18 -8.38 -6.53
CA PHE A 110 26.50 -7.42 -7.41
C PHE A 110 25.00 -7.37 -7.09
#